data_AF-A0A7E6EKD8-F1
#
_entry.id   AF-A0A7E6EKD8-F1
#
_cell.length_a   1.000
_cell.length_b   1.000
_cell.length_c   1.000
_cell.angle_alpha   90.00
_cell.angle_beta   90.00
_cell.angle_gamma   90.00
#
_symmetry.space_group_name_H-M   'P 1'
#
loop_
_entity.id
_entity.type
_entity.pdbx_description
1 polymer ?
#
loop_
_entity_poly.entity_id
_entity_poly.type
_entity_poly.pdbx_seq_one_letter_code
_entity_poly.pdbx_strand_id
1 'polypeptide(L)'
;MTFRADMIKDLGCDWTILGHSERRTLFRECDETVARKLVTAVKSGLKVIVCVGESLEERESGRTEDVLTRQINYIKSSKNVIVENAQNWNQIVIAYEPIWAIGTGRVATSSQVQEAHRFIRALIDTVGKSVKIIYGGCYFLREQRFC
;
A
#
# COMPACT_ATOMS: atom_id res chain seq x y z
N MET A 1 -7.59 21.94 1.38
CA MET A 1 -8.55 21.33 2.32
C MET A 1 -7.93 20.03 2.80
N THR A 2 -7.60 19.90 4.09
CA THR A 2 -7.01 18.66 4.64
C THR A 2 -8.08 18.01 5.52
N PHE A 3 -8.65 16.90 5.07
CA PHE A 3 -9.55 16.10 5.90
C PHE A 3 -8.74 15.46 7.03
N ARG A 4 -9.25 15.59 8.26
CA ARG A 4 -8.66 14.95 9.43
C ARG A 4 -9.32 13.58 9.66
N ALA A 5 -8.62 12.68 10.32
CA ALA A 5 -9.06 11.29 10.50
C ALA A 5 -10.33 11.17 11.38
N ASP A 6 -10.49 12.07 12.35
CA ASP A 6 -11.71 12.24 13.16
C ASP A 6 -12.93 12.60 12.29
N MET A 7 -12.79 13.56 11.38
CA MET A 7 -13.86 13.95 10.46
C MET A 7 -14.34 12.78 9.59
N ILE A 8 -13.43 11.90 9.17
CA ILE A 8 -13.79 10.70 8.39
C ILE A 8 -14.61 9.73 9.24
N LYS A 9 -14.25 9.56 10.53
CA LYS A 9 -15.01 8.73 11.47
C LYS A 9 -16.38 9.33 11.78
N ASP A 10 -16.48 10.65 11.92
CA ASP A 10 -17.74 11.35 12.18
C ASP A 10 -18.74 11.18 11.02
N LEU A 11 -18.25 11.00 9.80
CA LEU A 11 -19.05 10.67 8.62
C LEU A 11 -19.46 9.18 8.56
N GLY A 12 -19.07 8.37 9.55
CA GLY A 12 -19.35 6.93 9.59
C GLY A 12 -18.44 6.10 8.67
N CYS A 13 -17.36 6.67 8.13
CA CYS A 13 -16.40 5.93 7.31
C CYS A 13 -15.34 5.24 8.18
N ASP A 14 -15.10 3.96 7.92
CA ASP A 14 -14.12 3.17 8.67
C ASP A 14 -12.78 2.97 7.96
N TRP A 15 -12.71 3.29 6.66
CA TRP A 15 -11.55 3.02 5.81
C TRP A 15 -11.04 4.29 5.13
N THR A 16 -9.72 4.36 4.96
CA THR A 16 -9.07 5.37 4.11
C THR A 16 -7.98 4.75 3.25
N ILE A 17 -7.74 5.33 2.08
CA ILE A 17 -6.63 4.97 1.19
C ILE A 17 -5.51 5.99 1.38
N LEU A 18 -4.27 5.52 1.52
CA LEU A 18 -3.08 6.36 1.65
C LEU A 18 -2.00 5.96 0.65
N GLY A 19 -1.27 6.95 0.15
CA GLY A 19 -0.12 6.70 -0.73
C GLY A 19 -0.48 6.20 -2.12
N HIS A 20 -1.72 6.40 -2.59
CA HIS A 20 -2.13 6.08 -3.96
C HIS A 20 -1.17 6.71 -4.97
N SER A 21 -0.84 5.97 -6.03
CA SER A 21 0.10 6.40 -7.07
C SER A 21 -0.18 7.81 -7.62
N GLU A 22 -1.44 8.16 -7.90
CA GLU A 22 -1.84 9.50 -8.34
C GLU A 22 -1.46 10.59 -7.32
N ARG A 23 -1.58 10.31 -6.02
CA ARG A 23 -1.22 11.27 -4.98
C ARG A 23 0.29 11.48 -4.89
N ARG A 24 1.05 10.41 -5.07
CA ARG A 24 2.52 10.47 -5.12
C ARG A 24 3.00 11.29 -6.32
N THR A 25 2.37 11.11 -7.48
CA THR A 25 2.76 11.81 -8.71
C THR A 25 2.23 13.26 -8.77
N LEU A 26 0.93 13.48 -8.57
CA LEU A 26 0.29 14.78 -8.76
C LEU A 26 0.51 15.73 -7.58
N PHE A 27 0.54 15.19 -6.36
CA PHE A 27 0.63 15.96 -5.12
C PHE A 27 1.99 15.81 -4.41
N ARG A 28 2.95 15.13 -5.03
CA ARG A 28 4.31 14.88 -4.51
C ARG A 28 4.29 14.28 -3.10
N GLU A 29 3.31 13.41 -2.85
CA GLU A 29 3.21 12.72 -1.57
C GLU A 29 4.36 11.69 -1.43
N CYS A 30 5.26 11.93 -0.47
CA CYS A 30 6.41 11.07 -0.20
C CYS A 30 6.12 10.01 0.87
N ASP A 31 6.99 9.01 0.98
CA ASP A 31 6.85 7.89 1.94
C ASP A 31 6.74 8.37 3.38
N GLU A 32 7.49 9.40 3.75
CA GLU A 32 7.42 10.00 5.09
C GLU A 32 6.02 10.59 5.37
N THR A 33 5.41 11.24 4.38
CA THR A 33 4.07 11.80 4.54
C THR A 33 3.01 10.70 4.64
N VAL A 34 3.14 9.64 3.85
CA VAL A 34 2.27 8.45 3.93
C VAL A 34 2.39 7.80 5.31
N ALA A 35 3.62 7.58 5.79
CA ALA A 35 3.91 7.01 7.12
C ALA A 35 3.28 7.83 8.26
N ARG A 36 3.40 9.16 8.22
CA ARG A 36 2.77 10.05 9.22
C ARG A 36 1.24 9.95 9.18
N LYS A 37 0.63 9.95 7.99
CA LYS A 37 -0.82 9.82 7.85
C LYS A 37 -1.34 8.47 8.32
N LEU A 38 -0.58 7.40 8.06
CA LEU A 38 -0.90 6.05 8.51
C LEU A 38 -0.97 6.00 10.04
N VAL A 39 0.01 6.58 10.73
CA VAL A 39 0.03 6.72 12.19
C VAL A 39 -1.22 7.43 12.69
N THR A 40 -1.57 8.58 12.09
CA THR A 40 -2.76 9.34 12.50
C THR A 40 -4.05 8.55 12.26
N ALA A 41 -4.21 7.93 11.09
CA ALA A 41 -5.41 7.19 10.75
C ALA A 41 -5.64 6.00 11.70
N VAL A 42 -4.61 5.20 11.96
CA VAL A 42 -4.68 4.05 12.86
C VAL A 42 -4.96 4.49 14.30
N LYS A 43 -4.32 5.57 14.79
CA LYS A 43 -4.61 6.12 16.14
C LYS A 43 -6.04 6.62 16.28
N SER A 44 -6.65 7.10 15.19
CA SER A 44 -8.06 7.51 15.15
C SER A 44 -9.02 6.33 14.97
N GLY A 45 -8.53 5.09 14.94
CA GLY A 45 -9.36 3.89 14.79
C GLY A 45 -9.84 3.64 13.36
N LEU A 46 -9.25 4.30 12.36
CA LEU A 46 -9.49 3.99 10.95
C LEU A 46 -8.68 2.76 10.52
N LYS A 47 -9.27 1.98 9.64
CA LYS A 47 -8.58 0.99 8.84
C LYS A 47 -8.00 1.66 7.60
N VAL A 48 -6.86 1.16 7.12
CA VAL A 48 -6.06 1.83 6.10
C VAL A 48 -5.68 0.85 5.00
N ILE A 49 -5.92 1.26 3.75
CA ILE A 49 -5.31 0.65 2.58
C ILE A 49 -4.11 1.50 2.20
N VAL A 50 -2.91 0.95 2.31
CA VAL A 50 -1.66 1.64 1.94
C VAL A 50 -1.19 1.15 0.59
N CYS A 51 -1.07 2.07 -0.37
CA CYS A 51 -0.64 1.75 -1.71
C CYS A 51 0.89 1.82 -1.83
N VAL A 52 1.46 0.77 -2.42
CA VAL A 52 2.88 0.60 -2.69
C VAL A 52 3.07 0.14 -4.12
N GLY A 53 4.17 0.54 -4.75
CA GLY A 53 4.36 0.29 -6.16
C GLY A 53 5.50 1.07 -6.78
N GLU A 54 6.01 0.52 -7.88
CA GLU A 54 7.08 1.07 -8.68
C GLU A 54 6.57 1.72 -9.98
N SER A 55 7.27 2.75 -10.42
CA SER A 55 7.11 3.34 -11.76
C SER A 55 7.67 2.45 -12.87
N LEU A 56 7.37 2.79 -14.12
CA LEU A 56 7.89 2.05 -15.29
C LEU A 56 9.42 2.11 -15.33
N GLU A 57 10.00 3.29 -15.09
CA GLU A 57 11.45 3.49 -15.10
C GLU A 57 12.14 2.67 -14.00
N GLU A 58 11.56 2.65 -12.79
CA GLU A 58 12.08 1.84 -11.68
C GLU A 58 12.03 0.34 -12.03
N ARG A 59 10.95 -0.13 -12.65
CA ARG A 59 10.83 -1.51 -13.10
C ARG A 59 11.82 -1.88 -14.21
N GLU A 60 11.91 -1.08 -15.26
CA GLU A 60 12.82 -1.31 -16.39
C GLU A 60 14.30 -1.24 -15.95
N SER A 61 14.59 -0.53 -14.85
CA SER A 61 15.90 -0.47 -14.22
C SER A 61 16.16 -1.60 -13.19
N GLY A 62 15.22 -2.55 -13.01
CA GLY A 62 15.36 -3.64 -12.04
C GLY A 62 15.25 -3.22 -10.56
N ARG A 63 14.70 -2.03 -10.27
CA ARG A 63 14.61 -1.44 -8.91
C ARG A 63 13.30 -1.74 -8.18
N THR A 64 12.46 -2.63 -8.69
CA THR A 64 11.15 -2.96 -8.08
C THR A 64 11.29 -3.35 -6.61
N GLU A 65 12.22 -4.25 -6.30
CA GLU A 65 12.46 -4.72 -4.93
C GLU A 65 12.98 -3.60 -4.01
N ASP A 66 13.85 -2.72 -4.51
CA ASP A 66 14.37 -1.58 -3.75
C ASP A 66 13.25 -0.61 -3.38
N VAL A 67 12.36 -0.30 -4.33
CA VAL A 67 11.22 0.59 -4.13
C VAL A 67 10.25 0.02 -3.11
N LEU A 68 9.88 -1.26 -3.28
CA LEU A 68 8.98 -1.94 -2.35
C LEU A 68 9.60 -2.04 -0.96
N THR A 69 10.89 -2.36 -0.87
CA THR A 69 11.62 -2.40 0.40
C THR A 69 11.60 -1.05 1.10
N ARG A 70 11.91 0.03 0.37
CA ARG A 70 11.86 1.40 0.91
C ARG A 70 10.47 1.74 1.43
N GLN A 71 9.43 1.59 0.61
CA GLN A 71 8.06 1.96 0.98
C GLN A 71 7.55 1.14 2.17
N ILE A 72 7.78 -0.18 2.17
CA ILE A 72 7.39 -1.07 3.29
C ILE A 72 8.18 -0.73 4.55
N ASN A 73 9.47 -0.39 4.45
CA ASN A 73 10.26 0.02 5.59
C ASN A 73 9.76 1.32 6.22
N TYR A 74 9.28 2.30 5.44
CA TYR A 74 8.63 3.49 6.00
C TYR A 74 7.34 3.16 6.74
N ILE A 75 6.55 2.22 6.21
CA ILE A 75 5.33 1.71 6.87
C ILE A 75 5.70 1.03 8.20
N LYS A 76 6.69 0.13 8.21
CA LYS A 76 7.18 -0.55 9.42
C LYS A 76 7.81 0.41 10.43
N SER A 77 8.62 1.35 9.95
CA SER A 77 9.40 2.31 10.76
C SER A 77 8.57 3.50 11.25
N SER A 78 7.25 3.47 11.04
CA SER A 78 6.30 4.39 11.67
C SER A 78 6.25 4.11 13.18
N LYS A 79 7.32 4.54 13.86
CA LYS A 79 7.83 4.12 15.18
C LYS A 79 6.86 4.19 16.36
N ASN A 80 5.67 4.77 16.20
CA ASN A 80 4.77 5.06 17.31
C ASN A 80 3.40 4.37 17.21
N VAL A 81 3.19 3.45 16.27
CA VAL A 81 1.89 2.77 16.12
C VAL A 81 2.02 1.30 15.75
N ILE A 82 2.85 0.95 14.77
CA ILE A 82 2.73 -0.37 14.12
C ILE A 82 3.65 -1.43 14.78
N VAL A 83 4.71 -1.00 15.45
CA VAL A 83 5.72 -1.89 16.05
C VAL A 83 5.37 -2.27 17.50
N GLU A 84 4.70 -1.39 18.25
CA GLU A 84 4.40 -1.63 19.67
C GLU A 84 3.17 -2.52 19.89
N ASN A 85 2.29 -2.66 18.89
CA ASN A 85 1.12 -3.54 19.00
C ASN A 85 0.85 -4.27 17.68
N ALA A 86 1.15 -5.57 17.65
CA ALA A 86 0.90 -6.45 16.51
C ALA A 86 -0.57 -6.42 16.05
N GLN A 87 -1.53 -6.07 16.92
CA GLN A 87 -2.94 -5.96 16.53
C GLN A 87 -3.23 -4.81 15.55
N ASN A 88 -2.40 -3.77 15.51
CA ASN A 88 -2.59 -2.64 14.60
C ASN A 88 -2.42 -3.05 13.12
N TRP A 89 -1.70 -4.15 12.85
CA TRP A 89 -1.61 -4.71 11.50
C TRP A 89 -2.94 -5.26 10.98
N ASN A 90 -3.89 -5.61 11.85
CA ASN A 90 -5.23 -6.04 11.43
C ASN A 90 -6.07 -4.89 10.84
N GLN A 91 -5.64 -3.65 11.06
CA GLN A 91 -6.28 -2.46 10.48
C GLN A 91 -5.62 -2.05 9.16
N ILE A 92 -4.57 -2.75 8.71
CA ILE A 92 -3.79 -2.37 7.54
C ILE A 92 -3.97 -3.40 6.43
N VAL A 93 -4.22 -2.90 5.23
CA VAL A 93 -4.18 -3.65 3.97
C VAL A 93 -3.12 -3.00 3.10
N ILE A 94 -2.29 -3.81 2.45
CA ILE A 94 -1.29 -3.32 1.49
C ILE A 94 -1.86 -3.53 0.09
N ALA A 95 -1.98 -2.47 -0.69
CA ALA A 95 -2.35 -2.54 -2.11
C ALA A 95 -1.08 -2.42 -2.95
N TYR A 96 -0.73 -3.47 -3.68
CA TYR A 96 0.35 -3.41 -4.68
C TYR A 96 -0.18 -2.83 -6.00
N GLU A 97 0.35 -1.69 -6.38
CA GLU A 97 0.00 -0.92 -7.57
C GLU A 97 1.21 -0.86 -8.53
N PRO A 98 1.30 -1.74 -9.54
CA PRO A 98 2.28 -1.54 -10.61
C PRO A 98 1.89 -0.27 -11.38
N ILE A 99 2.48 0.87 -11.04
CA ILE A 99 2.08 2.21 -11.55
C ILE A 99 2.15 2.22 -13.08
N TRP A 100 3.13 1.51 -13.63
CA TRP A 100 3.33 1.34 -15.06
C TRP A 100 2.21 0.61 -15.82
N ALA A 101 1.32 -0.11 -15.11
CA ALA A 101 0.17 -0.82 -15.67
C ALA A 101 -1.16 -0.09 -15.44
N ILE A 102 -1.16 1.05 -14.73
CA ILE A 102 -2.38 1.82 -14.46
C ILE A 102 -2.64 2.78 -15.62
N GLY A 103 -3.72 2.54 -16.37
CA GLY A 103 -4.16 3.45 -17.44
C GLY A 103 -3.26 3.52 -18.67
N THR A 104 -2.23 2.66 -18.77
CA THR A 104 -1.25 2.64 -19.88
C THR A 104 -1.58 1.62 -20.98
N GLY A 105 -2.63 0.80 -20.78
CA GLY A 105 -2.94 -0.34 -21.65
C GLY A 105 -1.98 -1.53 -21.50
N ARG A 106 -0.93 -1.41 -20.68
CA ARG A 106 -0.08 -2.53 -20.25
C ARG A 106 -0.72 -3.20 -19.04
N VAL A 107 -0.70 -4.53 -19.02
CA VAL A 107 -1.28 -5.32 -17.93
C VAL A 107 -0.18 -6.13 -17.29
N ALA A 108 -0.08 -6.06 -15.96
CA ALA A 108 0.86 -6.90 -15.22
C ALA A 108 0.40 -8.36 -15.29
N THR A 109 1.31 -9.29 -15.61
CA THR A 109 0.95 -10.71 -15.65
C THR A 109 0.74 -11.25 -14.24
N SER A 110 -0.07 -12.30 -14.12
CA SER A 110 -0.31 -13.00 -12.85
C SER A 110 0.99 -13.38 -12.13
N SER A 111 2.01 -13.80 -12.88
CA SER A 111 3.32 -14.17 -12.34
C SER A 111 4.04 -12.97 -11.72
N GLN A 112 4.03 -11.81 -12.40
CA GLN A 112 4.65 -10.58 -11.91
C GLN A 112 3.96 -10.06 -10.64
N VAL A 113 2.62 -10.15 -10.60
CA VAL A 113 1.84 -9.77 -9.41
C VAL A 113 2.15 -10.71 -8.24
N GLN A 114 2.19 -12.02 -8.48
CA GLN A 114 2.53 -13.00 -7.45
C GLN A 114 3.95 -12.83 -6.92
N GLU A 115 4.91 -12.50 -7.78
CA GLU A 115 6.30 -12.21 -7.40
C GLU A 115 6.36 -11.01 -6.45
N ALA A 116 5.75 -9.89 -6.81
CA ALA A 116 5.67 -8.72 -5.94
C ALA A 116 4.95 -9.02 -4.63
N HIS A 117 3.83 -9.76 -4.66
CA HIS A 117 3.10 -10.16 -3.45
C HIS A 117 3.96 -11.03 -2.52
N ARG A 118 4.71 -12.01 -3.07
CA ARG A 118 5.64 -12.84 -2.28
C ARG A 118 6.75 -12.00 -1.67
N PHE A 119 7.30 -11.05 -2.44
CA PHE A 119 8.35 -10.16 -1.95
C PHE A 119 7.85 -9.26 -0.81
N ILE A 120 6.70 -8.59 -1.00
CA ILE A 120 6.06 -7.78 0.05
C ILE A 120 5.76 -8.65 1.29
N ARG A 121 5.28 -9.89 1.07
CA ARG A 121 5.00 -10.83 2.16
C ARG A 121 6.26 -11.13 2.98
N ALA A 122 7.37 -11.42 2.32
CA ALA A 122 8.66 -11.68 2.98
C ALA A 122 9.12 -10.46 3.80
N LEU A 123 8.91 -9.24 3.27
CA LEU A 123 9.25 -8.01 3.99
C LEU A 123 8.42 -7.77 5.26
N ILE A 124 7.19 -8.29 5.35
CA ILE A 124 6.29 -8.11 6.51
C ILE A 124 6.12 -9.37 7.37
N ASP A 125 6.81 -10.46 7.05
CA ASP A 125 6.63 -11.78 7.68
C ASP A 125 6.83 -11.76 9.20
N THR A 126 7.71 -10.88 9.70
CA THR A 126 7.94 -10.71 11.14
C THR A 126 6.73 -10.14 11.91
N VAL A 127 5.73 -9.59 11.22
CA VAL A 127 4.63 -8.84 11.86
C VAL A 127 3.23 -9.26 11.42
N GLY A 128 3.06 -10.02 10.33
CA GLY A 128 1.70 -10.32 9.88
C GLY A 128 1.54 -11.35 8.78
N LYS A 129 1.42 -12.61 9.18
CA LYS A 129 0.69 -13.62 8.37
C LYS A 129 -0.76 -13.21 8.10
N SER A 130 -1.34 -12.32 8.93
CA SER A 130 -2.72 -11.83 8.82
C SER A 130 -2.90 -10.62 7.90
N VAL A 131 -1.83 -9.91 7.52
CA VAL A 131 -1.96 -8.68 6.73
C VAL A 131 -2.43 -9.02 5.32
N LYS A 132 -3.54 -8.42 4.88
CA LYS A 132 -4.03 -8.64 3.52
C LYS A 132 -3.16 -7.85 2.54
N ILE A 133 -2.69 -8.52 1.49
CA ILE A 133 -2.04 -7.89 0.34
C ILE A 133 -3.00 -8.05 -0.84
N ILE A 134 -3.41 -6.95 -1.44
CA ILE A 134 -4.33 -6.91 -2.58
C ILE A 134 -3.61 -6.34 -3.81
N TYR A 135 -4.08 -6.73 -4.99
CA TYR A 135 -3.64 -6.15 -6.25
C TYR A 135 -4.47 -4.90 -6.57
N GLY A 136 -3.81 -3.78 -6.82
CA GLY A 136 -4.41 -2.47 -7.12
C GLY A 136 -4.30 -2.02 -8.58
N GLY A 137 -3.83 -2.89 -9.49
CA GLY A 137 -3.79 -2.58 -10.91
C GLY A 137 -5.10 -2.91 -11.65
N CYS A 138 -5.11 -2.74 -12.98
CA CYS A 138 -6.27 -3.07 -13.79
C CYS A 138 -6.62 -4.57 -13.71
N TYR A 139 -7.87 -4.87 -13.39
CA TYR A 139 -8.40 -6.23 -13.34
C TYR A 139 -9.42 -6.46 -14.46
N PHE A 140 -9.23 -7.52 -15.25
CA PHE A 140 -10.21 -7.97 -16.23
C PHE A 140 -10.96 -9.21 -15.71
N LEU A 141 -12.30 -9.13 -15.69
CA LEU A 141 -13.19 -10.19 -15.17
C LEU A 141 -13.06 -11.55 -15.88
N ARG A 142 -12.35 -11.63 -17.02
CA ARG A 142 -12.19 -12.86 -17.81
C ARG A 142 -11.06 -13.79 -17.33
N GLU A 143 -10.18 -13.35 -16.42
CA GLU A 143 -9.00 -14.12 -15.98
C GLU A 143 -9.15 -14.77 -14.58
N GLN A 144 -10.37 -15.14 -14.18
CA GLN A 144 -10.68 -15.69 -12.85
C GLN A 144 -9.98 -17.04 -12.57
N ARG A 145 -8.79 -16.99 -11.94
CA ARG A 145 -8.33 -17.92 -10.90
C ARG A 145 -7.49 -17.18 -9.87
N PHE A 146 -8.14 -16.43 -8.97
CA PHE A 146 -7.49 -15.87 -7.79
C PHE A 146 -8.43 -15.96 -6.59
N CYS A 147 -8.24 -17.01 -5.79
CA CYS A 147 -8.58 -17.08 -4.37
C CYS A 147 -7.26 -17.23 -3.60
#